data_AF-A0A816GT40-F1
#
_entry.id   AF-A0A816GT40-F1
#
_cell.length_a   1.000
_cell.length_b   1.000
_cell.length_c   1.000
_cell.angle_alpha   90.00
_cell.angle_beta   90.00
_cell.angle_gamma   90.00
#
_symmetry.space_group_name_H-M   'P 1'
#
loop_
_entity.id
_entity.type
_entity.pdbx_description
1 polymer ?
#
loop_
_entity_poly.entity_id
_entity_poly.type
_entity_poly.pdbx_seq_one_letter_code
_entity_poly.pdbx_strand_id
1 'polypeptide(L)'
;GDHVWIDQRTGNEFNVEIGARVVATQAGQIVLIDDNEKELYFPAQTKFRLMHKSSIDGVDDMISLGDLKESAILHNLHIRYKEDIIYTYTGSILVAVNPYKSLNVYNIEYMRRYSNKKIGELPPHIFATGDNAYW
;
A
#
# COMPACT_ATOMS: atom_id res chain seq x y z
N GLY A 1 15.36 -2.22 9.37
CA GLY A 1 16.11 -1.12 8.73
C GLY A 1 15.14 -0.01 8.41
N ASP A 2 15.64 1.18 8.10
CA ASP A 2 14.81 2.33 7.77
C ASP A 2 14.10 2.13 6.41
N HIS A 3 12.90 2.70 6.28
CA HIS A 3 12.13 2.69 5.04
C HIS A 3 12.24 4.06 4.36
N VAL A 4 12.51 4.05 3.06
CA VAL A 4 12.85 5.24 2.30
C VAL A 4 12.17 5.23 0.93
N TRP A 5 11.95 6.44 0.39
CA TRP A 5 11.51 6.66 -0.97
C TRP A 5 12.71 6.80 -1.91
N ILE A 6 12.67 6.10 -3.04
CA ILE A 6 13.65 6.16 -4.13
C ILE A 6 13.00 6.81 -5.35
N ASP A 7 13.61 7.89 -5.85
CA ASP A 7 13.21 8.53 -7.11
C ASP A 7 13.76 7.74 -8.31
N GLN A 8 12.86 7.24 -9.17
CA GLN A 8 13.25 6.57 -10.40
C GLN A 8 13.45 7.62 -11.49
N ARG A 9 14.68 8.11 -11.71
CA ARG A 9 14.99 9.08 -12.78
C ARG A 9 14.82 8.51 -14.20
N THR A 10 13.60 8.12 -14.56
CA THR A 10 13.21 7.57 -15.86
C THR A 10 12.81 8.68 -16.84
N GLY A 11 12.69 9.93 -16.38
CA GLY A 11 12.40 11.09 -17.24
C GLY A 11 10.98 11.09 -17.82
N ASN A 12 10.12 10.18 -17.38
CA ASN A 12 8.72 10.10 -17.78
C ASN A 12 7.85 10.96 -16.86
N GLU A 13 6.76 11.52 -17.39
CA GLU A 13 5.78 12.32 -16.64
C GLU A 13 5.05 11.53 -15.55
N PHE A 14 5.02 10.20 -15.68
CA PHE A 14 4.43 9.26 -14.71
C PHE A 14 5.46 8.70 -13.72
N ASN A 15 6.56 9.40 -13.48
CA ASN A 15 7.56 8.94 -12.54
C ASN A 15 7.04 9.05 -11.10
N VAL A 16 6.86 7.91 -10.44
CA VAL A 16 6.46 7.83 -9.03
C VAL A 16 7.56 7.19 -8.22
N GLU A 17 7.83 7.76 -7.05
CA GLU A 17 8.83 7.23 -6.11
C GLU A 17 8.45 5.82 -5.65
N ILE A 18 9.44 4.94 -5.53
CA ILE A 18 9.26 3.56 -5.07
C ILE A 18 9.73 3.43 -3.62
N GLY A 19 9.01 2.63 -2.83
CA GLY A 19 9.39 2.28 -1.47
C GLY A 19 10.58 1.31 -1.46
N ALA A 20 11.47 1.48 -0.48
CA ALA A 20 12.57 0.58 -0.27
C ALA A 20 12.99 0.52 1.19
N ARG A 21 13.60 -0.59 1.57
CA ARG A 21 14.13 -0.83 2.91
C ARG A 21 15.65 -0.86 2.89
N VAL A 22 16.27 -0.10 3.79
CA VAL A 22 17.72 -0.14 4.03
C VAL A 22 18.09 -1.46 4.69
N VAL A 23 19.02 -2.20 4.07
CA VAL A 23 19.45 -3.53 4.54
C VAL A 23 20.85 -3.49 5.12
N ALA A 24 21.79 -2.84 4.45
CA ALA A 24 23.18 -2.78 4.89
C ALA A 24 23.91 -1.55 4.35
N THR A 25 25.02 -1.21 5.01
CA THR A 25 26.02 -0.27 4.49
C THR A 25 27.34 -1.01 4.39
N GLN A 26 27.81 -1.29 3.17
CA GLN A 26 29.01 -2.08 2.92
C GLN A 26 29.95 -1.32 1.98
N ALA A 27 31.25 -1.29 2.29
CA ALA A 27 32.30 -0.75 1.42
C ALA A 27 32.03 0.66 0.85
N GLY A 28 31.41 1.56 1.63
CA GLY A 28 31.08 2.92 1.17
C GLY A 28 29.82 3.02 0.29
N GLN A 29 29.02 1.95 0.23
CA GLN A 29 27.73 1.89 -0.45
C GLN A 29 26.61 1.53 0.52
N ILE A 30 25.40 2.03 0.23
CA ILE A 30 24.15 1.68 0.89
C ILE A 30 23.43 0.66 0.01
N VAL A 31 23.03 -0.45 0.61
CA VAL A 31 22.26 -1.52 -0.02
C VAL A 31 20.80 -1.41 0.43
N LEU A 32 19.92 -1.21 -0.55
CA LEU A 32 18.48 -1.14 -0.38
C LEU A 32 17.81 -2.34 -1.06
N ILE A 33 16.68 -2.81 -0.53
CA ILE A 33 15.77 -3.72 -1.24
C ILE A 33 14.50 -2.93 -1.54
N ASP A 34 14.13 -2.84 -2.82
CA ASP A 34 12.90 -2.16 -3.25
C ASP A 34 11.64 -3.01 -3.01
N ASP A 35 10.48 -2.42 -3.23
CA ASP A 35 9.18 -3.08 -3.12
C ASP A 35 8.98 -4.27 -4.06
N ASN A 36 9.87 -4.48 -5.04
CA ASN A 36 9.87 -5.63 -5.95
C ASN A 36 10.91 -6.69 -5.56
N GLU A 37 11.45 -6.59 -4.34
CA GLU A 37 12.49 -7.47 -3.80
C GLU A 37 13.82 -7.39 -4.55
N LYS A 38 14.04 -6.31 -5.31
CA LYS A 38 15.28 -6.09 -6.04
C LYS A 38 16.29 -5.34 -5.17
N GLU A 39 17.51 -5.85 -5.12
CA GLU A 39 18.62 -5.14 -4.48
C GLU A 39 19.10 -3.97 -5.34
N LEU A 40 19.28 -2.82 -4.70
CA LEU A 40 19.77 -1.58 -5.28
C LEU A 40 20.97 -1.07 -4.47
N TYR A 41 21.98 -0.58 -5.18
CA TYR A 41 23.25 -0.15 -4.63
C TYR A 41 23.45 1.34 -4.89
N PHE A 42 23.66 2.11 -3.82
CA PHE A 42 23.86 3.56 -3.91
C PHE A 42 25.14 3.99 -3.19
N PRO A 43 25.82 5.07 -3.62
CA PRO A 43 26.92 5.66 -2.85
C PRO A 43 26.48 6.07 -1.44
N ALA A 44 27.37 5.97 -0.44
CA ALA A 44 27.06 6.33 0.94
C ALA A 44 26.64 7.79 1.16
N GLN A 45 26.95 8.71 0.23
CA GLN A 45 26.52 10.10 0.32
C GLN A 45 25.10 10.36 -0.23
N THR A 46 24.45 9.35 -0.83
CA THR A 46 23.10 9.51 -1.36
C THR A 46 22.10 9.76 -0.23
N LYS A 47 21.37 10.87 -0.33
CA LYS A 47 20.30 11.22 0.61
C LYS A 47 18.98 10.64 0.12
N PHE A 48 18.27 9.98 1.02
CA PHE A 48 16.94 9.44 0.76
C PHE A 48 15.89 10.15 1.62
N ARG A 49 14.65 10.19 1.15
CA ARG A 49 13.51 10.68 1.93
C ARG A 49 12.95 9.53 2.75
N LEU A 50 12.81 9.71 4.06
CA LEU A 50 12.19 8.70 4.92
C LEU A 50 10.70 8.53 4.59
N MET A 51 10.23 7.30 4.68
CA MET A 51 8.80 6.98 4.61
C MET A 51 8.11 7.36 5.91
N HIS A 52 6.87 7.86 5.82
CA HIS A 52 6.02 8.03 7.00
C HIS A 52 5.64 6.64 7.56
N LYS A 53 5.48 6.50 8.87
CA LYS A 53 5.19 5.21 9.51
C LYS A 53 3.93 4.53 8.94
N SER A 54 2.88 5.31 8.68
CA SER A 54 1.63 4.79 8.07
C SER A 54 1.83 4.23 6.66
N SER A 55 2.89 4.64 5.96
CA SER A 55 3.19 4.16 4.61
C SER A 55 4.03 2.88 4.62
N ILE A 56 4.42 2.36 5.78
CA ILE A 56 5.26 1.15 5.87
C ILE A 56 4.40 -0.11 5.86
N ASP A 57 3.43 -0.19 6.78
CA ASP A 57 2.62 -1.41 7.00
C ASP A 57 1.32 -1.40 6.19
N GLY A 58 1.01 -0.29 5.52
CA GLY A 58 -0.24 -0.08 4.82
C GLY A 58 -1.42 0.24 5.74
N VAL A 59 -2.48 0.77 5.14
CA VAL A 59 -3.68 1.21 5.84
C VAL A 59 -4.92 0.75 5.09
N ASP A 60 -5.96 0.46 5.85
CA ASP A 60 -7.28 0.11 5.32
C ASP A 60 -7.98 1.31 4.66
N ASP A 61 -7.76 2.53 5.18
CA ASP A 61 -8.26 3.77 4.61
C ASP A 61 -7.12 4.74 4.30
N MET A 62 -6.94 5.05 3.02
CA MET A 62 -5.83 5.88 2.55
C MET A 62 -5.90 7.33 3.03
N ILE A 63 -7.04 7.82 3.54
CA ILE A 63 -7.09 9.16 4.17
C ILE A 63 -6.29 9.21 5.48
N SER A 64 -5.98 8.05 6.07
CA SER A 64 -5.15 7.94 7.28
C SER A 64 -3.65 7.98 6.99
N LEU A 65 -3.24 8.00 5.72
CA LEU A 65 -1.84 8.15 5.34
C LEU A 65 -1.33 9.52 5.80
N GLY A 66 -0.22 9.54 6.53
CA GLY A 66 0.42 10.78 6.97
C GLY A 66 1.07 11.58 5.83
N ASP A 67 1.31 10.94 4.67
CA ASP A 67 1.77 11.59 3.44
C ASP A 67 0.82 11.19 2.30
N LEU A 68 -0.13 12.06 1.94
CA LEU A 68 -1.09 11.85 0.86
C LEU A 68 -0.48 12.18 -0.51
N LYS A 69 0.64 11.52 -0.82
CA LYS A 69 1.28 11.57 -2.14
C LYS A 69 0.93 10.36 -2.98
N GLU A 70 1.05 10.52 -4.28
CA GLU A 70 0.86 9.44 -5.26
C GLU A 70 1.73 8.21 -4.92
N SER A 71 2.98 8.41 -4.50
CA SER A 71 3.88 7.32 -4.08
C SER A 71 3.36 6.54 -2.88
N ALA A 72 2.79 7.22 -1.87
CA ALA A 72 2.21 6.57 -0.71
C ALA A 72 0.93 5.80 -1.05
N ILE A 73 0.06 6.36 -1.91
CA ILE A 73 -1.16 5.71 -2.38
C ILE A 73 -0.82 4.44 -3.18
N LEU A 74 0.08 4.55 -4.16
CA LEU A 74 0.49 3.41 -4.97
C LEU A 74 1.18 2.33 -4.13
N HIS A 75 2.09 2.73 -3.23
CA HIS A 75 2.75 1.80 -2.32
C HIS A 75 1.74 1.05 -1.44
N ASN A 76 0.76 1.76 -0.87
CA ASN A 76 -0.30 1.14 -0.06
C ASN A 76 -1.11 0.10 -0.84
N LEU A 77 -1.50 0.42 -2.08
CA LEU A 77 -2.20 -0.53 -2.95
C LEU A 77 -1.31 -1.72 -3.31
N HIS A 78 -0.03 -1.50 -3.56
CA HIS A 78 0.93 -2.54 -3.94
C HIS A 78 1.17 -3.55 -2.81
N ILE A 79 1.47 -3.09 -1.59
CA ILE A 79 1.73 -3.99 -0.46
C ILE A 79 0.47 -4.79 -0.07
N ARG A 80 -0.71 -4.15 -0.07
CA ARG A 80 -1.98 -4.82 0.21
C ARG A 80 -2.31 -5.86 -0.85
N TYR A 81 -2.07 -5.53 -2.13
CA TYR A 81 -2.26 -6.48 -3.22
C TYR A 81 -1.34 -7.71 -3.10
N LYS A 82 -0.09 -7.52 -2.69
CA LYS A 82 0.84 -8.63 -2.42
C LYS A 82 0.36 -9.57 -1.31
N GLU A 83 -0.44 -9.07 -0.38
CA GLU A 83 -1.06 -9.84 0.71
C GLU A 83 -2.47 -10.34 0.38
N ASP A 84 -2.90 -10.29 -0.88
CA ASP A 84 -4.24 -10.68 -1.34
C ASP A 84 -5.39 -9.83 -0.78
N ILE A 85 -5.07 -8.62 -0.32
CA ILE A 85 -6.03 -7.62 0.16
C ILE A 85 -6.32 -6.64 -0.98
N ILE A 86 -7.40 -6.89 -1.71
CA ILE A 86 -7.74 -6.15 -2.94
C ILE A 86 -8.61 -4.91 -2.74
N TYR A 87 -9.16 -4.74 -1.54
CA TYR A 87 -10.08 -3.66 -1.20
C TYR A 87 -9.40 -2.68 -0.25
N THR A 88 -9.52 -1.40 -0.58
CA THR A 88 -8.95 -0.31 0.21
C THR A 88 -9.90 0.88 0.18
N TYR A 89 -10.18 1.48 1.34
CA TYR A 89 -10.95 2.71 1.40
C TYR A 89 -10.09 3.92 1.03
N THR A 90 -10.77 4.94 0.51
CA THR A 90 -10.27 6.31 0.45
C THR A 90 -11.42 7.22 0.85
N GLY A 91 -11.64 7.34 2.15
CA GLY A 91 -12.80 7.99 2.73
C GLY A 91 -14.08 7.24 2.36
N SER A 92 -14.98 7.89 1.62
CA SER A 92 -16.26 7.30 1.21
C SER A 92 -16.17 6.39 -0.03
N ILE A 93 -15.01 6.32 -0.68
CA ILE A 93 -14.81 5.54 -1.90
C ILE A 93 -14.15 4.21 -1.56
N LEU A 94 -14.58 3.14 -2.22
CA LEU A 94 -13.94 1.83 -2.18
C LEU A 94 -13.12 1.61 -3.46
N VAL A 95 -11.81 1.46 -3.30
CA VAL A 95 -10.89 1.08 -4.38
C VAL A 95 -10.78 -0.44 -4.41
N ALA A 96 -10.88 -1.02 -5.61
CA ALA A 96 -10.76 -2.46 -5.84
C ALA A 96 -9.68 -2.73 -6.90
N VAL A 97 -8.70 -3.56 -6.57
CA VAL A 97 -7.65 -4.01 -7.50
C VAL A 97 -7.97 -5.44 -7.96
N ASN A 98 -7.94 -5.71 -9.26
CA ASN A 98 -8.28 -7.05 -9.77
C ASN A 98 -7.23 -8.08 -9.34
N PRO A 99 -7.59 -9.13 -8.56
CA PRO A 99 -6.65 -10.15 -8.10
C PRO A 99 -6.12 -11.08 -9.20
N TYR A 100 -6.82 -11.17 -10.34
CA TYR A 100 -6.58 -12.18 -11.38
C TYR A 100 -6.54 -13.64 -10.87
N LYS A 101 -7.08 -13.88 -9.67
CA LYS A 101 -7.21 -15.18 -9.02
C LYS A 101 -8.44 -15.21 -8.13
N SER A 102 -8.94 -16.40 -7.83
CA SER A 102 -10.06 -16.57 -6.90
C SER A 102 -9.61 -16.35 -5.45
N LEU A 103 -10.34 -15.50 -4.73
CA LEU A 103 -10.16 -15.25 -3.30
C LEU A 103 -11.38 -15.78 -2.53
N ASN A 104 -11.16 -16.40 -1.37
CA ASN A 104 -12.24 -16.91 -0.52
C ASN A 104 -12.86 -15.82 0.38
N VAL A 105 -13.19 -14.66 -0.19
CA VAL A 105 -13.75 -13.49 0.52
C VAL A 105 -15.21 -13.22 0.18
N TYR A 106 -15.79 -14.01 -0.74
CA TYR A 106 -17.16 -13.82 -1.25
C TYR A 106 -18.17 -14.85 -0.73
N ASN A 107 -17.86 -15.52 0.39
CA ASN A 107 -18.75 -16.53 0.95
C ASN A 107 -19.82 -15.94 1.88
N ILE A 108 -20.80 -16.77 2.24
CA ILE A 108 -21.95 -16.37 3.07
C ILE A 108 -21.51 -15.90 4.46
N GLU A 109 -20.43 -16.46 5.01
CA GLU A 109 -19.90 -16.05 6.32
C GLU A 109 -19.38 -14.61 6.27
N TYR A 110 -18.62 -14.25 5.22
CA TYR A 110 -18.20 -12.87 4.97
C TYR A 110 -19.42 -11.96 4.82
N MET A 111 -20.39 -12.32 3.98
CA MET A 111 -21.60 -11.50 3.80
C MET A 111 -22.32 -11.23 5.13
N ARG A 112 -22.52 -12.25 5.97
CA ARG A 112 -23.15 -12.11 7.28
C ARG A 112 -22.33 -11.25 8.24
N ARG A 113 -20.99 -11.37 8.20
CA ARG A 113 -20.08 -10.58 9.03
C ARG A 113 -20.23 -9.08 8.78
N TYR A 114 -20.44 -8.69 7.53
CA TYR A 114 -20.56 -7.30 7.10
C TYR A 114 -21.98 -6.73 7.20
N SER A 115 -22.99 -7.54 7.53
CA SER A 115 -24.36 -7.07 7.64
C SER A 115 -24.59 -6.21 8.89
N ASN A 116 -25.31 -5.10 8.74
CA ASN A 116 -25.61 -4.14 9.79
C ASN A 116 -24.35 -3.60 10.50
N LYS A 117 -23.31 -3.33 9.70
CA LYS A 117 -22.03 -2.76 10.14
C LYS A 117 -21.80 -1.43 9.47
N LYS A 118 -21.31 -0.44 10.22
CA LYS A 118 -20.95 0.85 9.64
C LYS A 118 -19.66 0.74 8.84
N ILE A 119 -19.54 1.54 7.78
CA ILE A 119 -18.29 1.68 7.04
C ILE A 119 -17.17 2.09 8.00
N GLY A 120 -16.03 1.41 7.92
CA GLY A 120 -14.87 1.64 8.77
C GLY A 120 -14.83 0.85 10.08
N GLU A 121 -15.92 0.16 10.48
CA GLU A 121 -15.87 -0.77 11.62
C GLU A 121 -15.16 -2.09 11.30
N LEU A 122 -15.19 -2.48 10.02
CA LEU A 122 -14.55 -3.68 9.50
C LEU A 122 -13.60 -3.31 8.36
N PRO A 123 -12.64 -4.20 8.03
CA PRO A 123 -11.74 -3.99 6.91
C PRO A 123 -12.51 -3.74 5.60
N PRO A 124 -11.91 -3.03 4.63
CA PRO A 124 -12.60 -2.64 3.41
C PRO A 124 -13.13 -3.84 2.63
N HIS A 125 -14.41 -3.79 2.27
CA HIS A 125 -15.03 -4.86 1.50
C HIS A 125 -16.27 -4.36 0.76
N ILE A 126 -16.55 -4.96 -0.40
CA ILE A 126 -17.73 -4.60 -1.20
C ILE A 126 -19.05 -4.86 -0.46
N PHE A 127 -19.09 -5.86 0.42
CA PHE A 127 -20.27 -6.14 1.25
C PHE A 127 -20.58 -5.01 2.24
N ALA A 128 -19.57 -4.32 2.79
CA ALA A 128 -19.79 -3.15 3.62
C ALA A 128 -20.46 -2.02 2.81
N THR A 129 -19.98 -1.79 1.58
CA THR A 129 -20.56 -0.80 0.67
C THR A 129 -21.99 -1.17 0.25
N GLY A 130 -22.24 -2.46 -0.01
CA GLY A 130 -23.58 -2.95 -0.36
C GLY A 130 -24.58 -2.82 0.78
N ASP A 131 -24.21 -3.21 2.00
CA ASP A 131 -25.07 -3.08 3.20
C ASP A 131 -25.37 -1.60 3.50
N ASN A 132 -24.35 -0.73 3.43
CA ASN A 132 -24.53 0.72 3.64
C ASN A 132 -25.35 1.40 2.54
N ALA A 133 -25.45 0.83 1.33
CA ALA A 133 -26.29 1.39 0.27
C ALA A 133 -27.74 0.89 0.34
N TYR A 134 -27.97 -0.25 1.02
CA TYR A 134 -29.29 -0.81 1.23
C TYR A 134 -30.09 -0.04 2.29
N TRP A 135 -29.40 0.45 3.32
CA TRP A 135 -29.95 1.23 4.44
C TRP A 135 -29.77 2.73 4.25
#